data_AF-A0A078KXZ3-F1
#
_entry.id   AF-A0A078KXZ3-F1
#
_cell.length_a   1.000
_cell.length_b   1.000
_cell.length_c   1.000
_cell.angle_alpha   90.00
_cell.angle_beta   90.00
_cell.angle_gamma   90.00
#
_symmetry.space_group_name_H-M   'P 1'
#
loop_
_entity.id
_entity.type
_entity.pdbx_description
1 polymer ?
#
loop_
_entity_poly.entity_id
_entity_poly.type
_entity_poly.pdbx_seq_one_letter_code
_entity_poly.pdbx_strand_id
1 'polypeptide(L)'
;MALEEQVEIIGLVTMHGLMKRVLSILRSLRSMVLLRSSTTTSFGFGQYWFYLIGRVDNLDPNVVLGLFNYPSNGIGPDKTNEIDIELSKWRKRGADAANASYTVWPAILEPSRTVLSFTMRLSGLYSTYGFVWNKTKIFFQSSYGHYDDYRYPILTWLFSPPDAINCIPQRPHFSI
;
A
#
# COMPACT_ATOMS: atom_id res chain seq x y z
N MET A 1 -20.85 1.21 -25.02
CA MET A 1 -21.28 0.99 -23.62
C MET A 1 -20.00 0.80 -22.81
N ALA A 2 -19.56 1.82 -22.07
CA ALA A 2 -18.39 1.69 -21.19
C ALA A 2 -18.91 1.25 -19.82
N LEU A 3 -18.52 0.06 -19.37
CA LEU A 3 -18.81 -0.42 -18.02
C LEU A 3 -18.09 0.50 -17.03
N GLU A 4 -18.82 1.09 -16.11
CA GLU A 4 -18.28 1.92 -15.02
C GLU A 4 -17.44 1.04 -14.09
N GLU A 5 -16.13 1.30 -13.99
CA GLU A 5 -15.28 0.65 -12.99
C GLU A 5 -15.49 1.31 -11.63
N GLN A 6 -16.26 0.66 -10.77
CA GLN A 6 -16.34 1.00 -9.34
C GLN A 6 -15.22 0.27 -8.60
N VAL A 7 -14.36 1.02 -7.90
CA VAL A 7 -13.39 0.48 -6.94
C VAL A 7 -13.83 0.94 -5.56
N GLU A 8 -14.26 -0.02 -4.74
CA GLU A 8 -14.58 0.23 -3.34
C GLU A 8 -13.38 -0.16 -2.49
N ILE A 9 -12.83 0.81 -1.76
CA ILE A 9 -11.73 0.60 -0.82
C ILE A 9 -12.35 0.43 0.57
N ILE A 10 -12.35 -0.80 1.06
CA ILE A 10 -12.68 -1.10 2.44
C ILE A 10 -11.37 -1.14 3.22
N GLY A 11 -10.92 0.03 3.69
CA GLY A 11 -9.78 0.11 4.59
C GLY A 11 -10.11 -0.59 5.90
N LEU A 12 -9.48 -1.73 6.16
CA LEU A 12 -9.59 -2.41 7.45
C LEU A 12 -8.18 -2.71 7.94
N VAL A 13 -7.69 -1.87 8.84
CA VAL A 13 -6.44 -2.13 9.56
C VAL A 13 -6.76 -2.98 10.77
N THR A 14 -6.21 -4.18 10.83
CA THR A 14 -6.25 -5.03 12.02
C THR A 14 -4.92 -4.92 12.77
N MET A 15 -4.96 -4.36 13.98
CA MET A 15 -3.89 -4.53 14.98
C MET A 15 -4.52 -4.98 16.30
N HIS A 16 -3.98 -6.07 16.87
CA HIS A 16 -4.36 -6.59 18.19
C HIS A 16 -5.88 -6.76 18.41
N GLY A 17 -6.60 -7.28 17.42
CA GLY A 17 -8.03 -7.62 17.57
C GLY A 17 -8.99 -6.43 17.61
N LEU A 18 -8.53 -5.19 17.44
CA LEU A 18 -9.41 -4.03 17.23
C LEU A 18 -9.62 -3.80 15.73
N MET A 19 -10.81 -4.11 15.22
CA MET A 19 -11.25 -3.68 13.89
C MET A 19 -11.54 -2.18 13.90
N LYS A 20 -10.84 -1.41 13.07
CA LYS A 20 -11.30 -0.07 12.67
C LYS A 20 -11.65 -0.11 11.18
N ARG A 21 -12.94 0.02 10.88
CA ARG A 21 -13.42 0.20 9.50
C ARG A 21 -13.15 1.65 9.08
N VAL A 22 -12.32 1.82 8.08
CA VAL A 22 -12.12 3.07 7.35
C VAL A 22 -12.75 2.87 5.98
N LEU A 23 -13.95 3.43 5.79
CA LEU A 23 -14.66 3.35 4.50
C LEU A 23 -14.17 4.50 3.62
N SER A 24 -13.63 4.20 2.45
CA SER A 24 -13.19 5.22 1.51
C SER A 24 -13.69 4.87 0.10
N ILE A 25 -14.54 5.72 -0.48
CA ILE A 25 -15.18 5.48 -1.79
C ILE A 25 -14.44 6.31 -2.85
N LEU A 26 -13.78 5.66 -3.82
CA LEU A 26 -13.31 6.36 -5.02
C LEU A 26 -14.41 6.38 -6.08
N ARG A 27 -14.81 7.60 -6.49
CA ARG A 27 -15.59 7.83 -7.72
C ARG A 27 -14.69 8.47 -8.77
N SER A 28 -14.47 7.79 -9.89
CA SER A 28 -13.75 8.33 -11.05
C SER A 28 -14.74 8.91 -12.07
N LEU A 29 -14.68 10.22 -12.30
CA LEU A 29 -15.33 10.89 -13.43
C LEU A 29 -14.43 12.02 -13.90
N ARG A 30 -13.62 11.79 -14.94
CA ARG A 30 -12.90 12.82 -15.74
C ARG A 30 -12.27 13.98 -14.95
N SER A 31 -11.92 13.75 -13.70
CA SER A 31 -11.41 14.74 -12.74
C SER A 31 -10.79 13.95 -11.60
N MET A 32 -9.57 14.35 -11.23
CA MET A 32 -8.79 13.74 -10.16
C MET A 32 -9.51 13.96 -8.83
N VAL A 33 -10.24 12.97 -8.34
CA VAL A 33 -10.80 12.98 -6.98
C VAL A 33 -9.72 12.45 -6.04
N LEU A 34 -9.05 13.36 -5.31
CA LEU A 34 -8.17 12.97 -4.22
C LEU A 34 -9.03 12.67 -2.99
N LEU A 35 -9.21 11.39 -2.69
CA LEU A 35 -9.80 10.95 -1.44
C LEU A 35 -8.67 10.56 -0.49
N ARG A 36 -8.51 11.29 0.61
CA ARG A 36 -7.59 10.95 1.70
C ARG A 36 -8.42 10.58 2.91
N SER A 37 -8.23 9.39 3.44
CA SER A 37 -8.59 9.11 4.82
C SER A 37 -7.37 9.41 5.71
N SER A 38 -7.60 10.00 6.88
CA SER A 38 -6.62 10.08 7.98
C SER A 38 -7.27 9.67 9.33
N THR A 39 -6.49 9.08 10.22
CA THR A 39 -6.81 8.55 11.54
C THR A 39 -6.05 9.43 12.52
N THR A 40 -6.69 9.72 13.64
CA THR A 40 -6.10 10.56 14.70
C THR A 40 -5.22 9.76 15.66
N THR A 41 -5.09 8.45 15.43
CA THR A 41 -4.27 7.54 16.25
C THR A 41 -3.05 7.12 15.47
N SER A 42 -1.86 7.41 15.97
CA SER A 42 -0.62 6.88 15.40
C SER A 42 -0.44 5.41 15.79
N PHE A 43 -0.21 4.54 14.81
CA PHE A 43 0.15 3.13 15.05
C PHE A 43 1.65 2.88 14.85
N GLY A 44 2.19 1.95 15.66
CA GLY A 44 3.61 1.62 15.78
C GLY A 44 4.08 0.50 14.83
N PHE A 45 5.10 -0.26 15.22
CA PHE A 45 5.40 -1.53 14.54
C PHE A 45 4.21 -2.49 14.66
N GLY A 46 3.96 -3.30 13.63
CA GLY A 46 2.77 -4.12 13.58
C GLY A 46 2.47 -4.73 12.22
N GLN A 47 1.25 -5.21 12.07
CA GLN A 47 0.72 -5.75 10.83
C GLN A 47 -0.35 -4.79 10.30
N TYR A 48 -0.33 -4.56 8.99
CA TYR A 48 -1.21 -3.63 8.32
C TYR A 48 -1.79 -4.31 7.10
N TRP A 49 -3.11 -4.39 7.04
CA TRP A 49 -3.85 -5.03 5.96
C TRP A 49 -4.84 -4.05 5.36
N PHE A 50 -5.09 -4.19 4.06
CA PHE A 50 -6.01 -3.37 3.28
C PHE A 50 -6.81 -4.31 2.38
N TYR A 51 -8.14 -4.20 2.45
CA TYR A 51 -9.05 -5.09 1.75
C TYR A 51 -9.73 -4.31 0.63
N LEU A 52 -9.46 -4.69 -0.60
CA LEU A 52 -9.99 -3.99 -1.77
C LEU A 52 -11.08 -4.82 -2.44
N ILE A 53 -12.09 -4.12 -2.95
CA ILE A 53 -13.10 -4.68 -3.84
C ILE A 53 -13.04 -3.91 -5.16
N GLY A 54 -12.61 -4.59 -6.22
CA GLY A 54 -12.56 -4.05 -7.58
C GLY A 54 -11.44 -4.63 -8.44
N ARG A 55 -11.44 -4.26 -9.72
CA ARG A 55 -10.38 -4.62 -10.68
C ARG A 55 -9.19 -3.66 -10.56
N VAL A 56 -8.54 -3.65 -9.40
CA VAL A 56 -7.38 -2.79 -9.14
C VAL A 56 -6.14 -3.16 -9.96
N ASP A 57 -6.14 -4.33 -10.61
CA ASP A 57 -5.18 -4.70 -11.65
C ASP A 57 -5.40 -3.95 -12.98
N ASN A 58 -6.57 -3.33 -13.17
CA ASN A 58 -7.01 -2.68 -14.42
C ASN A 58 -7.27 -1.17 -14.30
N LEU A 59 -6.76 -0.50 -13.26
CA LEU A 59 -6.92 0.95 -13.11
C LEU A 59 -6.50 1.72 -14.38
N ASP A 60 -7.20 2.85 -14.63
CA ASP A 60 -6.79 3.81 -15.68
C ASP A 60 -5.29 4.13 -15.50
N PRO A 61 -4.48 4.14 -16.58
CA PRO A 61 -3.05 4.34 -16.45
C PRO A 61 -2.61 5.64 -15.75
N ASN A 62 -3.50 6.63 -15.63
CA ASN A 62 -3.23 7.90 -14.93
C ASN A 62 -3.62 7.89 -13.45
N VAL A 63 -4.23 6.81 -12.96
CA VAL A 63 -4.64 6.66 -11.56
C VAL A 63 -3.54 5.99 -10.76
N VAL A 64 -3.30 6.52 -9.56
CA VAL A 64 -2.47 5.90 -8.53
C VAL A 64 -3.37 5.65 -7.32
N LEU A 65 -3.45 4.40 -6.89
CA LEU A 65 -3.99 4.05 -5.58
C LEU A 65 -2.82 3.74 -4.64
N GLY A 66 -2.56 4.63 -3.68
CA GLY A 66 -1.56 4.44 -2.64
C GLY A 66 -2.17 3.87 -1.37
N LEU A 67 -1.54 2.83 -0.81
CA LEU A 67 -1.81 2.26 0.50
C LEU A 67 -0.53 2.40 1.32
N PHE A 68 -0.46 3.40 2.20
CA PHE A 68 0.82 3.83 2.77
C PHE A 68 0.71 4.30 4.21
N ASN A 69 1.85 4.32 4.90
CA ASN A 69 2.02 5.09 6.12
C ASN A 69 2.73 6.39 5.77
N TYR A 70 2.19 7.54 6.19
CA TYR A 70 2.85 8.82 5.99
C TYR A 70 3.23 9.45 7.33
N PRO A 71 4.51 9.80 7.53
CA PRO A 71 4.91 10.56 8.70
C PRO A 71 4.22 11.93 8.69
N SER A 72 3.58 12.31 9.79
CA SER A 72 3.13 13.70 9.96
C SER A 72 4.33 14.65 10.05
N ASN A 73 4.08 15.95 9.82
CA ASN A 73 5.08 17.00 10.02
C ASN A 73 5.78 16.82 11.37
N GLY A 74 7.12 16.72 11.35
CA GLY A 74 7.97 16.60 12.55
C GLY A 74 8.54 15.20 12.83
N ILE A 75 8.14 14.16 12.11
CA ILE A 75 8.64 12.79 12.33
C ILE A 75 9.95 12.53 11.60
N GLY A 76 10.12 13.10 10.42
CA GLY A 76 11.35 13.03 9.63
C GLY A 76 11.27 14.02 8.48
N PRO A 77 12.37 14.27 7.77
CA PRO A 77 12.31 15.01 6.52
C PRO A 77 11.47 14.22 5.50
N ASP A 78 10.88 14.93 4.53
CA ASP A 78 10.26 14.30 3.37
C ASP A 78 11.20 13.25 2.77
N LYS A 79 10.63 12.18 2.20
CA LYS A 79 11.36 11.03 1.64
C LYS A 79 11.99 10.11 2.70
N THR A 80 11.46 10.12 3.91
CA THR A 80 11.88 9.19 4.98
C THR A 80 10.68 8.60 5.70
N ASN A 81 10.87 7.46 6.37
CA ASN A 81 9.91 6.83 7.28
C ASN A 81 8.54 6.49 6.65
N GLU A 82 8.55 6.05 5.40
CA GLU A 82 7.35 5.76 4.61
C GLU A 82 7.44 4.36 3.98
N ILE A 83 6.32 3.63 4.00
CA ILE A 83 6.12 2.32 3.40
C ILE A 83 4.90 2.45 2.50
N ASP A 84 5.07 2.16 1.22
CA ASP A 84 4.01 2.25 0.23
C ASP A 84 3.73 0.91 -0.42
N ILE A 85 2.44 0.61 -0.59
CA ILE A 85 1.94 -0.29 -1.62
C ILE A 85 1.18 0.57 -2.61
N GLU A 86 1.67 0.67 -3.84
CA GLU A 86 1.09 1.54 -4.86
C GLU A 86 0.55 0.70 -6.01
N LEU A 87 -0.74 0.84 -6.33
CA LEU A 87 -1.38 0.22 -7.48
C LEU A 87 -1.52 1.27 -8.57
N SER A 88 -0.66 1.17 -9.59
CA SER A 88 -0.52 2.18 -10.64
C SER A 88 0.30 1.68 -11.81
N LYS A 89 -0.09 2.09 -13.03
CA LYS A 89 0.75 1.93 -14.24
C LYS A 89 1.67 3.12 -14.48
N TRP A 90 1.60 4.18 -13.68
CA TRP A 90 2.42 5.39 -13.80
C TRP A 90 2.44 5.96 -15.22
N ARG A 91 1.27 6.03 -15.86
CA ARG A 91 1.05 6.45 -17.25
C ARG A 91 1.71 5.56 -18.32
N LYS A 92 2.42 4.49 -17.95
CA LYS A 92 2.98 3.52 -18.89
C LYS A 92 1.84 2.75 -19.56
N ARG A 93 1.99 2.55 -20.87
CA ARG A 93 1.04 1.81 -21.71
C ARG A 93 1.68 0.49 -22.15
N GLY A 94 0.88 -0.55 -22.32
CA GLY A 94 1.33 -1.88 -22.72
C GLY A 94 0.96 -2.97 -21.72
N ALA A 95 0.85 -4.21 -22.19
CA ALA A 95 0.43 -5.35 -21.38
C ALA A 95 1.46 -5.75 -20.29
N ASP A 96 2.72 -5.34 -20.48
CA ASP A 96 3.84 -5.67 -19.59
C ASP A 96 4.20 -4.54 -18.62
N ALA A 97 3.47 -3.42 -18.64
CA ALA A 97 3.67 -2.36 -17.68
C ALA A 97 3.30 -2.85 -16.27
N ALA A 98 4.27 -2.78 -15.34
CA ALA A 98 4.01 -2.99 -13.92
C ALA A 98 2.83 -2.13 -13.46
N ASN A 99 1.90 -2.75 -12.75
CA ASN A 99 0.70 -2.11 -12.22
C ASN A 99 0.68 -2.08 -10.69
N ALA A 100 1.75 -2.54 -10.04
CA ALA A 100 1.91 -2.49 -8.60
C ALA A 100 3.38 -2.29 -8.18
N SER A 101 3.61 -1.70 -7.02
CA SER A 101 4.92 -1.63 -6.39
C SER A 101 4.85 -1.70 -4.86
N TYR A 102 5.91 -2.25 -4.28
CA TYR A 102 6.26 -2.05 -2.87
C TYR A 102 7.41 -1.06 -2.80
N THR A 103 7.27 -0.02 -1.99
CA THR A 103 8.28 1.02 -1.80
C THR A 103 8.63 1.14 -0.32
N VAL A 104 9.92 1.22 -0.02
CA VAL A 104 10.43 1.54 1.31
C VAL A 104 11.27 2.80 1.21
N TRP A 105 10.80 3.88 1.85
CA TRP A 105 11.62 5.05 2.12
C TRP A 105 12.36 4.86 3.45
N PRO A 106 13.67 5.10 3.51
CA PRO A 106 14.49 4.78 4.68
C PRO A 106 14.18 5.66 5.91
N ALA A 107 14.74 5.34 7.07
CA ALA A 107 14.57 6.16 8.28
C ALA A 107 15.32 7.51 8.21
N ILE A 108 16.32 7.60 7.33
CA ILE A 108 17.16 8.76 7.08
C ILE A 108 17.16 9.08 5.57
N LEU A 109 17.66 10.26 5.18
CA LEU A 109 17.59 10.73 3.79
C LEU A 109 18.41 9.90 2.79
N GLU A 110 19.48 9.28 3.26
CA GLU A 110 20.34 8.41 2.46
C GLU A 110 20.50 7.08 3.20
N PRO A 111 20.31 5.93 2.56
CA PRO A 111 20.21 5.72 1.11
C PRO A 111 18.89 6.20 0.49
N SER A 112 18.76 6.15 -0.84
CA SER A 112 17.48 6.37 -1.51
C SER A 112 16.48 5.23 -1.23
N ARG A 113 15.21 5.43 -1.63
CA ARG A 113 14.16 4.42 -1.50
C ARG A 113 14.50 3.12 -2.24
N THR A 114 14.02 2.01 -1.69
CA THR A 114 14.02 0.71 -2.39
C THR A 114 12.63 0.45 -2.95
N VAL A 115 12.56 0.03 -4.22
CA VAL A 115 11.29 -0.26 -4.91
C VAL A 115 11.33 -1.65 -5.53
N LEU A 116 10.27 -2.44 -5.31
CA LEU A 116 9.98 -3.65 -6.06
C LEU A 116 8.70 -3.44 -6.87
N SER A 117 8.84 -3.26 -8.20
CA SER A 117 7.69 -3.17 -9.12
C SER A 117 7.34 -4.55 -9.68
N PHE A 118 6.03 -4.80 -9.85
CA PHE A 118 5.52 -6.06 -10.37
C PHE A 118 4.22 -5.87 -11.15
N THR A 119 3.87 -6.87 -11.95
CA THR A 119 2.59 -6.94 -12.65
C THR A 119 1.72 -7.98 -11.97
N MET A 120 0.57 -7.57 -11.47
CA MET A 120 -0.47 -8.46 -10.97
C MET A 120 -1.66 -8.53 -11.91
N ARG A 121 -2.37 -9.65 -11.90
CA ARG A 121 -3.65 -9.85 -12.59
C ARG A 121 -4.62 -10.48 -11.61
N LEU A 122 -5.83 -9.96 -11.51
CA LEU A 122 -6.86 -10.49 -10.63
C LEU A 122 -7.84 -11.37 -11.41
N SER A 123 -8.16 -12.53 -10.84
CA SER A 123 -9.22 -13.43 -11.35
C SER A 123 -10.59 -13.14 -10.75
N GLY A 124 -10.65 -12.27 -9.74
CA GLY A 124 -11.88 -11.85 -9.05
C GLY A 124 -11.81 -10.39 -8.60
N LEU A 125 -12.77 -9.97 -7.79
CA LEU A 125 -12.86 -8.58 -7.31
C LEU A 125 -12.22 -8.36 -5.94
N TYR A 126 -11.99 -9.43 -5.18
CA TYR A 126 -11.49 -9.34 -3.81
C TYR A 126 -9.97 -9.53 -3.80
N SER A 127 -9.26 -8.61 -3.18
CA SER A 127 -7.82 -8.73 -2.94
C SER A 127 -7.44 -8.08 -1.61
N THR A 128 -6.33 -8.57 -1.04
CA THR A 128 -5.76 -8.03 0.20
C THR A 128 -4.32 -7.61 -0.04
N TYR A 129 -3.93 -6.47 0.52
CA TYR A 129 -2.59 -5.92 0.46
C TYR A 129 -2.13 -5.59 1.86
N GLY A 130 -0.87 -5.81 2.17
CA GLY A 130 -0.39 -5.49 3.49
C GLY A 130 1.08 -5.72 3.72
N PHE A 131 1.50 -5.36 4.92
CA PHE A 131 2.86 -5.58 5.36
C PHE A 131 2.94 -5.80 6.88
N VAL A 132 3.93 -6.60 7.28
CA VAL A 132 4.36 -6.79 8.65
C VAL A 132 5.66 -6.04 8.86
N TRP A 133 5.63 -5.04 9.73
CA TRP A 133 6.73 -4.11 9.96
C TRP A 133 7.26 -4.20 11.38
N ASN A 134 8.57 -4.39 11.50
CA ASN A 134 9.30 -4.22 12.75
C ASN A 134 10.64 -3.52 12.49
N LYS A 135 11.44 -3.34 13.54
CA LYS A 135 12.73 -2.64 13.49
C LYS A 135 13.74 -3.23 12.52
N THR A 136 13.66 -4.53 12.22
CA THR A 136 14.71 -5.25 11.47
C THR A 136 14.26 -5.74 10.10
N LYS A 137 12.94 -5.80 9.83
CA LYS A 137 12.41 -6.23 8.54
C LYS A 137 11.01 -5.70 8.26
N ILE A 138 10.68 -5.65 6.97
CA ILE A 138 9.33 -5.49 6.46
C ILE A 138 9.02 -6.71 5.57
N PHE A 139 7.91 -7.40 5.85
CA PHE A 139 7.39 -8.44 4.98
C PHE A 139 6.13 -7.92 4.30
N PHE A 140 6.16 -7.79 2.97
CA PHE A 140 5.02 -7.38 2.15
C PHE A 140 4.28 -8.58 1.58
N GLN A 141 2.97 -8.45 1.43
CA GLN A 141 2.15 -9.40 0.70
C GLN A 141 0.97 -8.72 0.00
N SER A 142 0.72 -9.16 -1.23
CA SER A 142 -0.53 -8.99 -1.95
C SER A 142 -1.14 -10.37 -2.16
N SER A 143 -2.44 -10.54 -1.96
CA SER A 143 -3.15 -11.82 -2.05
C SER A 143 -4.49 -11.71 -2.75
N TYR A 144 -4.93 -12.83 -3.32
CA TYR A 144 -6.31 -12.99 -3.78
C TYR A 144 -7.26 -13.17 -2.59
N GLY A 145 -8.46 -12.59 -2.69
CA GLY A 145 -9.49 -12.69 -1.65
C GLY A 145 -9.26 -11.72 -0.48
N HIS A 146 -10.13 -11.83 0.52
CA HIS A 146 -10.07 -11.06 1.76
C HIS A 146 -9.55 -11.93 2.89
N TYR A 147 -8.24 -11.87 3.13
CA TYR A 147 -7.54 -12.64 4.17
C TYR A 147 -6.40 -11.81 4.77
N ASP A 148 -6.33 -11.70 6.09
CA ASP A 148 -5.22 -11.09 6.84
C ASP A 148 -4.16 -12.11 7.27
N ASP A 149 -3.95 -13.14 6.46
CA ASP A 149 -2.91 -14.15 6.66
C ASP A 149 -2.11 -14.41 5.38
N TYR A 150 -1.26 -15.42 5.39
CA TYR A 150 -0.29 -15.69 4.32
C TYR A 150 -0.84 -16.53 3.15
N ARG A 151 -2.17 -16.71 3.04
CA ARG A 151 -2.77 -17.54 1.99
C ARG A 151 -2.91 -16.80 0.66
N TYR A 152 -2.92 -17.59 -0.42
CA TYR A 152 -3.15 -17.16 -1.81
C TYR A 152 -2.31 -15.96 -2.27
N PRO A 153 -0.98 -15.99 -2.09
CA PRO A 153 -0.13 -14.85 -2.46
C PRO A 153 -0.14 -14.61 -3.97
N ILE A 154 -0.28 -13.34 -4.34
CA ILE A 154 0.04 -12.80 -5.66
C ILE A 154 1.55 -12.51 -5.71
N LEU A 155 2.05 -11.80 -4.70
CA LEU A 155 3.46 -11.49 -4.54
C LEU A 155 3.79 -11.29 -3.05
N THR A 156 4.91 -11.86 -2.62
CA THR A 156 5.52 -11.61 -1.30
C THR A 156 6.90 -11.00 -1.46
N TRP A 157 7.31 -10.13 -0.54
CA TRP A 157 8.67 -9.61 -0.49
C TRP A 157 9.16 -9.40 0.94
N LEU A 158 10.30 -10.01 1.27
CA LEU A 158 10.99 -9.78 2.53
C LEU A 158 12.09 -8.73 2.33
N PHE A 159 11.87 -7.53 2.83
CA PHE A 159 12.88 -6.49 2.92
C PHE A 159 13.59 -6.57 4.28
N SER A 160 14.85 -7.03 4.27
CA SER A 160 15.68 -7.22 5.47
C SER A 160 17.12 -6.75 5.20
N PRO A 161 17.34 -5.44 5.00
CA PRO A 161 18.66 -4.88 4.73
C PRO A 161 19.61 -5.11 5.93
N PRO A 162 20.93 -5.28 5.69
CA PRO A 162 21.91 -5.40 6.77
C PRO A 162 21.91 -4.19 7.73
N ASP A 163 21.76 -2.98 7.18
CA ASP A 163 21.64 -1.74 7.94
C ASP A 163 20.18 -1.36 8.20
N ALA A 164 19.50 -2.17 9.01
CA ALA A 164 18.07 -2.00 9.25
C ALA A 164 17.72 -0.66 9.93
N ILE A 165 18.59 -0.14 10.81
CA ILE A 165 18.31 1.09 11.56
C ILE A 165 18.19 2.31 10.64
N ASN A 166 18.94 2.32 9.52
CA ASN A 166 18.90 3.40 8.55
C ASN A 166 17.97 3.10 7.37
N CYS A 167 17.92 1.84 6.91
CA CYS A 167 17.20 1.47 5.69
C CYS A 167 15.70 1.18 5.89
N ILE A 168 15.26 0.90 7.12
CA ILE A 168 13.85 0.64 7.43
C ILE A 168 13.30 1.84 8.19
N PRO A 169 12.10 2.37 7.86
CA PRO A 169 11.36 3.28 8.71
C PRO A 169 11.44 2.90 10.20
N GLN A 170 11.96 3.81 11.03
CA GLN A 170 12.12 3.57 12.47
C GLN A 170 11.16 4.39 13.32
N ARG A 171 10.46 5.35 12.72
CA ARG A 171 9.49 6.21 13.40
C ARG A 171 8.09 5.89 12.87
N PRO A 172 7.47 4.80 13.35
CA PRO A 172 6.18 4.39 12.86
C PRO A 172 5.11 5.42 13.16
N HIS A 173 4.53 5.92 12.07
CA HIS A 173 3.37 6.78 12.09
C HIS A 173 2.47 6.36 10.94
N PHE A 174 1.45 5.60 11.31
CA PHE A 174 0.45 5.12 10.36
C PHE A 174 -0.81 5.95 10.52
N SER A 175 -1.15 6.68 9.45
CA SER A 175 -2.40 7.39 9.30
C SER A 175 -2.92 7.29 7.84
N ILE A 176 -3.67 6.21 7.51
CA ILE A 176 -5.01 6.34 6.83
C ILE A 176 -5.93 7.12 7.71
#